data_AF-A0A537IQV6-F1
#
_entry.id   AF-A0A537IQV6-F1
#
_cell.length_a   1.000
_cell.length_b   1.000
_cell.length_c   1.000
_cell.angle_alpha   90.00
_cell.angle_beta   90.00
_cell.angle_gamma   90.00
#
_symmetry.space_group_name_H-M   'P 1'
#
loop_
_entity.id
_entity.type
_entity.pdbx_description
1 polymer ?
#
loop_
_entity_poly.entity_id
_entity_poly.type
_entity_poly.pdbx_seq_one_letter_code
_entity_poly.pdbx_strand_id
1 'polypeptide(L)'
;MVCGRCLGAFRQSLAIVVDEEFLIGGAAVGSGGALGPEDFAVPLGPDLVLDVTEVARQHLLLALPMVPVCRPDCRGLCPRCGANLNERECGCQRDEVDPRLAPLRNWRPRNQGTTEPRDHGTKGPG
;
A
#
# COMPACT_ATOMS: atom_id res chain seq x y z
N MET A 1 13.19 -5.74 -4.28
CA MET A 1 12.51 -5.72 -2.96
C MET A 1 12.61 -7.09 -2.31
N VAL A 2 12.32 -7.17 -1.01
CA VAL A 2 12.28 -8.43 -0.25
C VAL A 2 10.85 -8.67 0.21
N CYS A 3 10.34 -9.89 0.01
CA CYS A 3 8.98 -10.25 0.40
C CYS A 3 8.86 -10.37 1.92
N GLY A 4 7.93 -9.64 2.54
CA GLY A 4 7.67 -9.71 3.97
C GLY A 4 7.12 -11.06 4.45
N ARG A 5 6.63 -11.91 3.54
CA ARG A 5 6.10 -13.25 3.87
C ARG A 5 7.14 -14.35 3.76
N CYS A 6 7.86 -14.43 2.64
CA CYS A 6 8.79 -15.54 2.35
C CYS A 6 10.27 -15.13 2.35
N LEU A 7 10.58 -13.85 2.56
CA LEU A 7 11.92 -13.27 2.53
C LEU A 7 12.66 -13.40 1.18
N GLY A 8 11.98 -13.90 0.14
CA GLY A 8 12.54 -13.98 -1.21
C GLY A 8 12.67 -12.61 -1.87
N ALA A 9 13.75 -12.43 -2.64
CA ALA A 9 13.93 -11.26 -3.49
C ALA A 9 12.95 -11.28 -4.66
N PHE A 10 12.37 -10.11 -4.97
CA PHE A 10 11.46 -9.97 -6.10
C PHE A 10 11.44 -8.54 -6.66
N ARG A 11 10.88 -8.39 -7.87
CA ARG A 11 10.61 -7.10 -8.50
C ARG A 11 9.11 -6.81 -8.44
N GLN A 12 8.76 -5.56 -8.18
CA GLN A 12 7.38 -5.08 -8.21
C GLN A 12 7.31 -3.89 -9.15
N SER A 13 6.24 -3.85 -9.94
CA SER A 13 5.89 -2.68 -10.75
C SER A 13 4.96 -1.80 -9.93
N LEU A 14 5.29 -0.51 -9.82
CA LEU A 14 4.41 0.51 -9.27
C LEU A 14 3.88 1.37 -10.41
N ALA A 15 2.57 1.59 -10.39
CA ALA A 15 1.91 2.61 -11.21
C ALA A 15 1.41 3.68 -10.26
N ILE A 16 1.88 4.92 -10.45
CA ILE A 16 1.46 6.08 -9.68
C ILE A 16 0.85 7.11 -10.61
N VAL A 17 -0.16 7.81 -10.11
CA VAL A 17 -0.74 8.99 -10.76
C VAL A 17 -0.32 10.17 -9.90
N VAL A 18 0.33 11.15 -10.52
CA VAL A 18 0.85 12.35 -9.87
C VAL A 18 0.11 13.55 -10.44
N ASP A 19 -0.36 14.42 -9.55
CA ASP A 19 -1.02 15.68 -9.87
C ASP A 19 -0.51 16.73 -8.88
N GLU A 20 0.19 17.75 -9.38
CA GLU A 20 0.91 18.75 -8.59
C GLU A 20 0.85 20.13 -9.26
N GLU A 21 0.70 21.18 -8.45
CA GLU A 21 0.61 22.56 -8.91
C GLU A 21 1.86 23.36 -8.49
N PHE A 22 2.42 24.15 -9.43
CA PHE A 22 3.61 24.97 -9.22
C PHE A 22 3.33 26.44 -9.55
N LEU A 23 3.90 27.36 -8.76
CA LEU A 23 3.75 28.80 -8.99
C LEU A 23 4.98 29.40 -9.68
N ILE A 24 4.76 30.13 -10.77
CA ILE A 24 5.84 30.83 -11.48
C ILE A 24 6.17 32.13 -10.74
N GLY A 25 7.44 32.33 -10.38
CA GLY A 25 7.91 33.60 -9.80
C GLY A 25 7.51 33.85 -8.34
N GLY A 26 7.19 32.80 -7.57
CA GLY A 26 6.89 32.90 -6.14
C GLY A 26 8.12 33.21 -5.28
N ALA A 27 7.97 34.06 -4.27
CA ALA A 27 8.99 34.28 -3.24
C ALA A 27 8.92 33.18 -2.17
N ALA A 28 10.07 32.71 -1.69
CA ALA A 28 10.13 31.77 -0.57
C ALA A 28 9.82 32.50 0.75
N VAL A 29 8.75 32.05 1.41
CA VAL A 29 8.42 32.21 2.84
C VAL A 29 7.87 33.57 3.31
N GLY A 30 6.57 33.55 3.64
CA GLY A 30 6.03 33.95 4.94
C GLY A 30 6.32 35.36 5.44
N SER A 31 5.43 36.31 5.12
CA SER A 31 5.48 37.68 5.63
C SER A 31 5.10 37.83 7.13
N GLY A 32 5.24 36.78 7.94
CA GLY A 32 4.84 36.76 9.35
C GLY A 32 3.33 36.86 9.60
N GLY A 33 2.50 36.67 8.56
CA GLY A 33 1.05 36.73 8.60
C GLY A 33 0.37 35.36 8.68
N ALA A 34 -0.95 35.33 8.55
CA ALA A 34 -1.71 34.09 8.42
C ALA A 34 -1.35 33.38 7.11
N LEU A 35 -1.18 32.06 7.16
CA LEU A 35 -0.76 31.26 6.01
C LEU A 35 -1.85 31.27 4.92
N GLY A 36 -1.46 31.59 3.69
CA GLY A 36 -2.27 31.51 2.49
C GLY A 36 -1.93 30.26 1.65
N PRO A 37 -2.73 29.93 0.62
CA PRO A 37 -2.44 28.82 -0.30
C PRO A 37 -1.07 28.94 -1.00
N GLU A 38 -0.59 30.17 -1.23
CA GLU A 38 0.72 30.47 -1.81
C GLU A 38 1.90 30.05 -0.91
N ASP A 39 1.70 29.94 0.40
CA ASP A 39 2.74 29.50 1.34
C ASP A 39 3.03 27.98 1.26
N PHE A 40 2.14 27.22 0.61
CA PHE A 40 2.27 25.77 0.42
C PHE A 40 2.74 25.40 -1.00
N ALA A 41 2.92 26.37 -1.88
CA ALA A 41 3.32 26.13 -3.25
C ALA A 41 4.84 26.09 -3.40
N VAL A 42 5.32 25.20 -4.26
CA VAL A 42 6.73 25.16 -4.65
C VAL A 42 6.95 26.17 -5.78
N PRO A 43 7.80 27.21 -5.60
CA PRO A 43 8.04 28.19 -6.63
C PRO A 43 8.91 27.62 -7.75
N LEU A 44 8.53 27.88 -8.99
CA LEU A 44 9.34 27.58 -10.17
C LEU A 44 10.35 28.71 -10.41
N GLY A 45 11.60 28.32 -10.67
CA GLY A 45 12.69 29.24 -10.98
C GLY A 45 12.43 30.13 -12.21
N PRO A 46 13.17 31.24 -12.36
CA PRO A 46 13.00 32.18 -13.47
C PRO A 46 13.35 31.59 -14.84
N ASP A 47 14.09 30.49 -14.88
CA ASP A 47 14.42 29.71 -16.07
C ASP A 47 13.30 28.76 -16.50
N LEU A 48 12.20 28.69 -15.74
CA LEU A 48 11.03 27.83 -15.98
C LEU A 48 11.39 26.34 -16.10
N VAL A 49 12.47 25.91 -15.42
CA VAL A 49 12.89 24.50 -15.37
C VAL A 49 12.27 23.84 -14.16
N LEU A 50 11.44 22.83 -14.39
CA LEU A 50 10.83 22.03 -13.32
C LEU A 50 11.67 20.79 -13.03
N ASP A 51 12.32 20.75 -11.87
CA ASP A 51 12.95 19.53 -11.35
C ASP A 51 11.90 18.64 -10.68
N VAL A 52 11.48 17.59 -11.38
CA VAL A 52 10.49 16.61 -10.90
C VAL A 52 11.09 15.57 -9.95
N THR A 53 12.40 15.59 -9.70
CA THR A 53 13.09 14.55 -8.93
C THR A 53 12.49 14.38 -7.54
N GLU A 54 12.29 15.48 -6.82
CA GLU A 54 11.78 15.43 -5.45
C GLU A 54 10.30 15.05 -5.40
N VAL A 55 9.49 15.63 -6.29
CA VAL A 55 8.06 15.31 -6.43
C VAL A 55 7.88 13.82 -6.73
N ALA A 56 8.58 13.30 -7.73
CA ALA A 56 8.54 11.89 -8.07
C ALA A 56 8.99 11.01 -6.89
N ARG A 57 10.06 11.40 -6.19
CA ARG A 57 10.56 10.68 -5.01
C ARG A 57 9.50 10.61 -3.90
N GLN A 58 8.84 11.71 -3.59
CA GLN A 58 7.79 11.76 -2.56
C GLN A 58 6.60 10.87 -2.92
N HIS A 59 6.08 11.00 -4.15
CA HIS A 59 4.97 10.17 -4.62
C HIS A 59 5.33 8.69 -4.66
N LEU A 60 6.53 8.34 -5.10
CA LEU A 60 7.01 6.95 -5.07
C LEU A 60 7.07 6.40 -3.64
N LEU A 61 7.58 7.19 -2.68
CA LEU A 61 7.63 6.75 -1.27
C LEU A 61 6.24 6.49 -0.70
N LEU A 62 5.26 7.34 -1.04
CA LEU A 62 3.87 7.17 -0.60
C LEU A 62 3.19 5.95 -1.24
N ALA A 63 3.56 5.61 -2.47
CA ALA A 63 3.00 4.49 -3.20
C ALA A 63 3.61 3.13 -2.82
N LEU A 64 4.77 3.11 -2.15
CA LEU A 64 5.39 1.87 -1.72
C LEU A 64 4.53 1.15 -0.68
N PRO A 65 4.29 -0.17 -0.84
CA PRO A 65 3.51 -0.92 0.13
C PRO A 65 4.27 -1.02 1.46
N MET A 66 3.57 -0.82 2.58
CA MET A 66 4.15 -1.00 3.93
C MET A 66 4.71 -2.41 4.14
N VAL A 67 4.07 -3.42 3.56
CA VAL A 67 4.52 -4.83 3.60
C VAL A 67 4.52 -5.39 2.17
N PRO A 68 5.66 -5.36 1.47
CA PRO A 68 5.77 -5.88 0.11
C PRO A 68 5.62 -7.41 0.09
N VAL A 69 4.81 -7.93 -0.83
CA VAL A 69 4.66 -9.38 -1.07
C VAL A 69 5.00 -9.72 -2.52
N CYS A 70 5.71 -10.84 -2.73
CA CYS A 70 6.20 -11.22 -4.06
C CYS A 70 5.11 -11.63 -5.05
N ARG A 71 3.95 -12.05 -4.53
CA ARG A 71 2.72 -12.37 -5.27
C ARG A 71 1.53 -12.43 -4.30
N PRO A 72 0.29 -12.23 -4.76
CA PRO A 72 -0.90 -12.18 -3.90
C PRO A 72 -1.10 -13.44 -3.04
N ASP A 73 -0.76 -14.60 -3.59
CA ASP A 73 -0.92 -15.93 -3.00
C ASP A 73 0.36 -16.46 -2.31
N CYS A 74 1.32 -15.59 -1.99
CA CYS A 74 2.55 -16.00 -1.32
C CYS A 74 2.25 -16.67 0.04
N ARG A 75 2.60 -17.96 0.14
CA ARG A 75 2.36 -18.81 1.32
C ARG A 75 3.27 -18.49 2.51
N GLY A 76 4.33 -17.72 2.28
CA GLY A 76 5.27 -17.27 3.31
C GLY A 76 6.14 -18.38 3.91
N LEU A 77 6.73 -18.09 5.07
CA LEU A 77 7.46 -19.06 5.85
C LEU A 77 6.56 -19.75 6.88
N CYS A 78 6.89 -20.99 7.23
CA CYS A 78 6.29 -21.66 8.38
C CYS A 78 6.66 -20.90 9.67
N PRO A 79 5.71 -20.48 10.51
CA PRO A 79 6.00 -19.74 11.74
C PRO A 79 6.70 -20.59 12.80
N ARG A 80 6.75 -21.92 12.62
CA ARG A 80 7.38 -22.87 13.56
C ARG A 80 8.82 -23.22 13.18
N CYS A 81 9.06 -23.50 11.90
CA CYS A 81 10.37 -24.00 11.43
C CYS A 81 11.04 -23.13 10.38
N GLY A 82 10.41 -22.05 9.89
CA GLY A 82 10.98 -21.16 8.88
C GLY A 82 11.03 -21.72 7.46
N ALA A 83 10.51 -22.93 7.21
CA ALA A 83 10.47 -23.49 5.85
C ALA A 83 9.64 -22.62 4.90
N ASN A 84 10.15 -22.35 3.69
CA ASN A 84 9.42 -21.61 2.67
C ASN A 84 8.27 -22.46 2.13
N LEU A 85 7.05 -22.09 2.52
CA LEU A 85 5.83 -22.80 2.15
C LEU A 85 5.51 -22.68 0.67
N ASN A 86 6.15 -21.76 -0.06
CA ASN A 86 6.02 -21.67 -1.51
C ASN A 86 6.72 -22.82 -2.25
N GLU A 87 7.79 -23.37 -1.67
CA GLU A 87 8.64 -24.39 -2.28
C GLU A 87 8.27 -25.80 -1.82
N ARG A 88 7.95 -25.94 -0.53
CA ARG A 88 7.58 -27.23 0.06
C ARG A 88 6.61 -27.07 1.21
N GLU A 89 5.86 -28.14 1.49
CA GLU A 89 5.11 -28.23 2.73
C GLU A 89 6.05 -28.52 3.91
N CYS A 90 5.67 -28.06 5.10
CA CYS A 90 6.34 -28.43 6.34
C CYS A 90 5.49 -29.47 7.10
N GLY A 91 6.14 -30.38 7.82
CA GLY A 91 5.47 -31.36 8.69
C GLY A 91 5.07 -30.84 10.08
N CYS A 92 5.12 -29.52 10.32
CA CYS A 92 4.74 -28.96 11.62
C CYS A 92 3.24 -29.12 11.88
N GLN A 93 2.87 -29.53 13.10
CA GLN A 93 1.47 -29.52 13.56
C GLN A 93 0.90 -28.10 13.52
N ARG A 94 -0.28 -27.93 12.92
CA ARG A 94 -0.95 -26.63 12.74
C ARG A 94 -1.98 -26.32 13.83
N ASP A 95 -2.42 -27.33 14.57
CA ASP A 95 -3.61 -27.25 15.44
C ASP A 95 -3.31 -27.00 16.92
N GLU A 96 -2.12 -26.49 17.23
CA GLU A 96 -1.81 -26.12 18.62
C GLU A 96 -2.53 -24.81 18.97
N VAL A 97 -3.72 -24.94 19.56
CA VAL A 97 -4.48 -23.82 20.10
C VAL A 97 -3.67 -23.19 21.24
N ASP A 98 -3.28 -21.93 21.09
CA ASP A 98 -2.64 -21.18 22.17
C ASP A 98 -3.57 -21.22 23.40
N PRO A 99 -3.11 -21.74 24.56
CA PRO A 99 -3.94 -21.87 25.76
C PRO A 99 -4.59 -20.54 26.18
N ARG A 100 -3.95 -19.40 25.90
CA ARG A 100 -4.49 -18.06 26.20
C ARG A 100 -5.72 -17.72 25.35
N LEU A 101 -5.80 -18.29 24.14
CA LEU A 101 -6.89 -18.09 23.19
C LEU A 101 -7.95 -19.21 23.27
N ALA A 102 -7.75 -20.22 24.12
CA ALA A 102 -8.71 -21.31 24.30
C ALA A 102 -10.17 -20.85 24.56
N PRO A 103 -10.45 -19.76 25.31
CA PRO A 103 -11.82 -19.26 25.49
C PRO A 103 -12.51 -18.83 24.19
N LEU A 104 -11.75 -18.49 23.15
CA LEU A 104 -12.27 -18.06 21.86
C LEU A 104 -12.64 -19.22 20.92
N ARG A 105 -12.48 -20.48 21.34
CA ARG A 105 -12.71 -21.67 20.49
C ARG A 105 -14.12 -21.73 19.88
N ASN A 106 -15.11 -21.16 20.56
CA ASN A 106 -16.51 -21.11 20.10
C ASN A 106 -16.94 -19.70 19.65
N TRP A 107 -16.02 -18.75 19.56
CA TRP A 107 -16.33 -17.37 19.18
C TRP A 107 -16.69 -17.31 17.69
N ARG A 108 -17.83 -16.67 17.38
CA ARG A 108 -18.25 -16.41 16.00
C ARG A 108 -18.25 -14.90 15.75
N PRO A 109 -17.51 -14.40 14.73
CA PRO A 109 -17.60 -13.00 14.35
C PRO A 109 -19.02 -12.69 13.85
N ARG A 110 -19.64 -11.65 14.41
CA ARG A 110 -20.82 -11.02 13.82
C ARG A 110 -20.32 -10.12 12.70
N ASN A 111 -20.53 -10.51 11.44
CA ASN A 111 -20.56 -9.70 10.21
C ASN A 111 -19.79 -10.38 9.07
N GLN A 112 -20.53 -11.08 8.22
CA GLN A 112 -20.17 -11.25 6.82
C GLN A 112 -21.08 -10.28 6.06
N GLY A 113 -20.51 -9.18 5.53
CA GLY A 113 -21.18 -8.44 4.47
C GLY A 113 -21.36 -9.39 3.30
N THR A 114 -22.59 -9.49 2.81
CA THR A 114 -22.95 -10.25 1.63
C THR A 114 -22.07 -9.79 0.46
N THR A 115 -21.25 -10.68 -0.09
CA THR A 115 -20.79 -10.53 -1.47
C THR A 115 -21.96 -10.90 -2.38
N GLU A 116 -22.95 -10.03 -2.47
CA GLU A 116 -23.90 -10.09 -3.58
C GLU A 116 -23.18 -9.61 -4.85
N PRO A 117 -23.30 -10.32 -5.98
CA PRO A 117 -22.78 -9.84 -7.24
C PRO A 117 -23.59 -8.60 -7.63
N ARG A 118 -22.89 -7.48 -7.89
CA ARG A 118 -23.50 -6.31 -8.53
C ARG A 118 -23.86 -6.66 -9.97
N ASP A 119 -25.08 -7.14 -10.16
CA ASP A 119 -25.71 -7.23 -11.47
C ASP A 119 -25.79 -5.81 -12.04
N HIS A 120 -24.88 -5.52 -12.98
CA HIS A 120 -24.95 -4.32 -13.80
C HIS A 120 -26.04 -4.58 -14.84
N GLY A 121 -27.28 -4.29 -14.45
CA GLY A 121 -28.45 -4.45 -15.28
C GLY A 121 -28.25 -3.86 -16.67
N THR A 122 -28.12 -4.73 -17.66
CA THR A 122 -28.30 -4.36 -19.06
C THR A 122 -29.81 -4.25 -19.30
N LYS A 123 -30.31 -3.01 -19.36
CA LYS A 123 -31.71 -2.75 -19.70
C LYS A 123 -31.85 -2.63 -21.22
N GLY A 124 -32.56 -3.59 -21.81
CA GLY A 124 -33.23 -3.51 -23.10
C GLY A 124 -34.03 -4.80 -23.34
N PRO A 125 -35.11 -4.83 -24.16
CA PRO A 125 -35.70 -3.76 -24.97
C PRO A 125 -37.17 -3.47 -24.61
N GLY A 126 -37.67 -2.34 -25.11
CA GLY A 126 -39.09 -1.96 -25.16
C GLY A 126 -39.25 -0.85 -26.17
#